data_AF-A0A821E773-F1
#
_entry.id   AF-A0A821E773-F1
#
_cell.length_a   1.000
_cell.length_b   1.000
_cell.length_c   1.000
_cell.angle_alpha   90.00
_cell.angle_beta   90.00
_cell.angle_gamma   90.00
#
_symmetry.space_group_name_H-M   'P 1'
#
loop_
_entity.id
_entity.type
_entity.pdbx_description
1 polymer ?
#
loop_
_entity_poly.entity_id
_entity_poly.type
_entity_poly.pdbx_seq_one_letter_code
_entity_poly.pdbx_strand_id
1 'polypeptide(L)'
;NQPKNFICTADDMYFVFIEEKKHTEILALYDPMTGEHVHYVKLSYPAYKEITLMVTIPKQPYLIGLIDSEKGIVMNVRDKKVHLTLPKWGGQISSNGRYGLYAPTCVFDIMAFFTPTNEHVIYYHKGKRTIRVFRAKDGPQLVDMKCPAKVRQGTATNDGRILVVGYEDGAIQAFLIVDRSDESMVDYLRSWRIHQLQSTVEPERQETAERQLE
;
A
#
# COMPACT_ATOMS: atom_id res chain seq x y z
N ASN A 1 -21.16 -19.33 -5.71
CA ASN A 1 -20.70 -18.27 -4.79
C ASN A 1 -19.19 -18.19 -4.83
N GLN A 2 -18.64 -17.16 -5.48
CA GLN A 2 -17.21 -16.88 -5.39
C GLN A 2 -16.90 -16.35 -3.98
N PRO A 3 -15.79 -16.74 -3.33
CA PRO A 3 -15.41 -16.19 -2.05
C PRO A 3 -15.17 -14.68 -2.17
N LYS A 4 -15.86 -13.88 -1.34
CA LYS A 4 -15.81 -12.41 -1.40
C LYS A 4 -14.41 -11.84 -1.12
N ASN A 5 -13.64 -12.50 -0.26
CA ASN A 5 -12.29 -12.10 0.14
C ASN A 5 -11.49 -13.36 0.52
N PHE A 6 -10.24 -13.46 0.08
CA PHE A 6 -9.29 -14.50 0.50
C PHE A 6 -7.88 -13.92 0.59
N ILE A 7 -7.02 -14.54 1.40
CA ILE A 7 -5.59 -14.20 1.51
C ILE A 7 -4.75 -15.46 1.60
N CYS A 8 -3.47 -15.35 1.25
CA CYS A 8 -2.45 -16.35 1.57
C CYS A 8 -1.66 -15.87 2.79
N THR A 9 -1.39 -16.71 3.80
CA THR A 9 -0.54 -16.29 4.93
C THR A 9 0.87 -15.91 4.46
N ALA A 10 1.57 -15.06 5.21
CA ALA A 10 2.86 -14.51 4.76
C ALA A 10 4.00 -15.55 4.65
N ASP A 11 3.78 -16.77 5.12
CA ASP A 11 4.66 -17.94 4.98
C ASP A 11 4.19 -18.92 3.90
N ASP A 12 3.15 -18.56 3.14
CA ASP A 12 2.49 -19.39 2.14
C ASP A 12 2.00 -20.74 2.65
N MET A 13 1.77 -20.86 3.97
CA MET A 13 1.32 -22.11 4.59
C MET A 13 -0.19 -22.32 4.50
N TYR A 14 -0.98 -21.25 4.42
CA TYR A 14 -2.43 -21.35 4.44
C TYR A 14 -3.08 -20.35 3.48
N PHE A 15 -4.05 -20.82 2.68
CA PHE A 15 -5.09 -19.97 2.15
C PHE A 15 -6.19 -19.79 3.18
N VAL A 16 -6.59 -18.54 3.42
CA VAL A 16 -7.63 -18.18 4.38
C VAL A 16 -8.81 -17.59 3.63
N PHE A 17 -9.97 -18.22 3.80
CA PHE A 17 -11.24 -17.78 3.22
C PHE A 17 -12.23 -17.42 4.32
N ILE A 18 -13.12 -16.48 4.02
CA ILE A 18 -14.33 -16.27 4.82
C ILE A 18 -15.43 -17.16 4.25
N GLU A 19 -15.94 -18.07 5.06
CA GLU A 19 -17.07 -18.94 4.73
C GLU A 19 -18.23 -18.71 5.71
N GLU A 20 -19.45 -18.98 5.25
CA GLU A 20 -20.62 -18.98 6.13
C GLU A 20 -21.02 -20.41 6.47
N LYS A 21 -21.07 -20.73 7.76
CA LYS A 21 -21.50 -22.03 8.26
C LYS A 21 -22.53 -21.84 9.36
N LYS A 22 -23.71 -22.43 9.18
CA LYS A 22 -24.84 -22.33 10.13
C LYS A 22 -25.15 -20.88 10.55
N HIS A 23 -25.19 -19.95 9.58
CA HIS A 23 -25.42 -18.52 9.81
C HIS A 23 -24.35 -17.78 10.63
N THR A 24 -23.16 -18.36 10.74
CA THR A 24 -21.99 -17.70 11.33
C THR A 24 -20.85 -17.67 10.35
N GLU A 25 -20.21 -16.52 10.20
CA GLU A 25 -18.97 -16.43 9.44
C GLU A 25 -17.82 -17.09 10.20
N ILE A 26 -17.01 -17.83 9.45
CA ILE A 26 -15.84 -18.54 9.94
C ILE A 26 -14.69 -18.32 8.97
N LEU A 27 -13.47 -18.40 9.48
CA LEU A 27 -12.30 -18.52 8.64
C LEU A 27 -12.05 -19.99 8.36
N ALA A 28 -12.00 -20.35 7.09
CA ALA A 28 -11.61 -21.67 6.63
C ALA A 28 -10.16 -21.61 6.12
N LEU A 29 -9.30 -22.46 6.66
CA LEU A 29 -7.91 -22.56 6.26
C LEU A 29 -7.71 -23.79 5.39
N TYR A 30 -7.04 -23.59 4.25
CA TYR A 30 -6.71 -24.63 3.30
C TYR A 30 -5.21 -24.65 3.07
N ASP A 31 -4.65 -25.84 2.84
CA ASP A 31 -3.28 -26.02 2.39
C ASP A 31 -3.17 -25.53 0.94
N PRO A 32 -2.30 -24.55 0.63
CA PRO A 32 -2.17 -24.02 -0.73
C PRO A 32 -1.65 -25.03 -1.76
N MET A 33 -0.89 -26.03 -1.31
CA MET A 33 -0.25 -27.02 -2.17
C MET A 33 -1.19 -28.18 -2.50
N THR A 34 -1.92 -28.67 -1.51
CA THR A 34 -2.83 -29.82 -1.68
C THR A 34 -4.27 -29.42 -1.94
N GLY A 35 -4.66 -28.20 -1.57
CA GLY A 35 -6.05 -27.74 -1.59
C GLY A 35 -6.92 -28.36 -0.49
N GLU A 36 -6.33 -29.14 0.43
CA GLU A 36 -7.07 -29.77 1.51
C GLU A 36 -7.45 -28.77 2.59
N HIS A 37 -8.64 -28.94 3.15
CA HIS A 37 -9.08 -28.15 4.30
C HIS A 37 -8.31 -28.58 5.55
N VAL A 38 -7.64 -27.62 6.19
CA VAL A 38 -6.86 -27.83 7.41
C VAL A 38 -7.75 -27.67 8.64
N HIS A 39 -8.31 -26.48 8.88
CA HIS A 39 -9.19 -26.23 10.02
C HIS A 39 -10.03 -24.96 9.89
N TYR A 40 -11.06 -24.88 10.73
CA TYR A 40 -11.89 -23.69 10.91
C TYR A 40 -11.45 -22.86 12.13
N VAL A 41 -11.57 -21.54 12.00
CA VAL A 41 -11.46 -20.56 13.10
C VAL A 41 -12.76 -19.77 13.19
N LYS A 42 -13.38 -19.76 14.37
CA LYS A 42 -14.62 -19.02 14.59
C LYS A 42 -14.32 -17.51 14.66
N LEU A 43 -15.02 -16.73 13.86
CA LEU A 43 -14.99 -15.27 13.97
C LEU A 43 -15.92 -14.84 15.12
N SER A 44 -15.34 -14.68 16.31
CA SER A 44 -16.09 -14.25 17.49
C SER A 44 -15.31 -13.16 18.22
N TYR A 45 -15.81 -11.93 18.12
CA TYR A 45 -15.30 -10.78 18.86
C TYR A 45 -16.39 -9.72 19.05
N PRO A 46 -16.24 -8.83 20.06
CA PRO A 46 -17.25 -7.83 20.38
C PRO A 46 -17.56 -6.91 19.20
N ALA A 47 -18.84 -6.60 18.99
CA ALA A 47 -19.33 -5.75 17.90
C ALA A 47 -18.79 -6.19 16.53
N TYR A 48 -19.02 -7.46 16.19
CA TYR A 48 -18.72 -8.00 14.87
C TYR A 48 -19.52 -7.26 13.79
N LYS A 49 -18.86 -6.94 12.67
CA LYS A 49 -19.43 -6.35 11.46
C LYS A 49 -18.85 -7.07 10.25
N GLU A 50 -19.54 -6.97 9.10
CA GLU A 50 -19.08 -7.55 7.84
C GLU A 50 -17.64 -7.10 7.53
N ILE A 51 -16.78 -8.10 7.29
CA ILE A 51 -15.38 -7.87 6.92
C ILE A 51 -15.30 -7.39 5.47
N THR A 52 -14.76 -6.20 5.28
CA THR A 52 -14.61 -5.58 3.96
C THR A 52 -13.28 -5.94 3.30
N LEU A 53 -12.24 -6.16 4.10
CA LEU A 53 -10.89 -6.46 3.62
C LEU A 53 -10.17 -7.43 4.57
N MET A 54 -9.39 -8.35 4.00
CA MET A 54 -8.43 -9.17 4.73
C MET A 54 -7.01 -8.81 4.28
N VAL A 55 -6.07 -8.79 5.22
CA VAL A 55 -4.66 -8.47 4.97
C VAL A 55 -3.74 -9.42 5.70
N THR A 56 -2.57 -9.65 5.11
CA THR A 56 -1.53 -10.52 5.66
C THR A 56 -0.55 -9.66 6.46
N ILE A 57 0.05 -10.20 7.52
CA ILE A 57 1.07 -9.48 8.29
C ILE A 57 2.45 -10.03 7.93
N PRO A 58 3.28 -9.28 7.17
CA PRO A 58 4.63 -9.70 6.83
C PRO A 58 5.45 -10.02 8.08
N LYS A 59 6.33 -11.03 7.99
CA LYS A 59 7.19 -11.51 9.08
C LYS A 59 6.47 -12.06 10.33
N GLN A 60 5.14 -11.98 10.39
CA GLN A 60 4.31 -12.57 11.45
C GLN A 60 3.20 -13.41 10.80
N PRO A 61 3.57 -14.51 10.10
CA PRO A 61 2.65 -15.23 9.22
C PRO A 61 1.48 -15.92 9.94
N TYR A 62 1.60 -16.14 11.25
CA TYR A 62 0.53 -16.65 12.10
C TYR A 62 -0.55 -15.60 12.38
N LEU A 63 -0.32 -14.33 12.02
CA LEU A 63 -1.28 -13.24 12.18
C LEU A 63 -1.86 -12.79 10.83
N ILE A 64 -3.15 -12.49 10.87
CA ILE A 64 -3.88 -11.85 9.77
C ILE A 64 -4.63 -10.64 10.30
N GLY A 65 -4.86 -9.66 9.43
CA GLY A 65 -5.75 -8.53 9.69
C GLY A 65 -7.12 -8.73 9.05
N LEU A 66 -8.17 -8.54 9.82
CA LEU A 66 -9.56 -8.52 9.38
C LEU A 66 -10.09 -7.10 9.55
N ILE A 67 -10.47 -6.44 8.46
CA ILE A 67 -10.87 -5.03 8.48
C ILE A 67 -12.37 -4.92 8.27
N ASP A 68 -13.04 -4.26 9.19
CA ASP A 68 -14.44 -3.89 9.09
C ASP A 68 -14.60 -2.37 8.88
N SER A 69 -15.83 -1.87 8.93
CA SER A 69 -16.13 -0.44 8.71
C SER A 69 -15.65 0.51 9.82
N GLU A 70 -15.27 0.00 10.99
CA GLU A 70 -14.92 0.79 12.17
C GLU A 70 -13.54 0.48 12.75
N LYS A 71 -13.05 -0.75 12.57
CA LYS A 71 -11.83 -1.25 13.19
C LYS A 71 -11.20 -2.33 12.33
N GLY A 72 -9.91 -2.53 12.56
CA GLY A 72 -9.21 -3.72 12.11
C GLY A 72 -8.88 -4.62 13.30
N ILE A 73 -8.95 -5.93 13.09
CA ILE A 73 -8.67 -6.94 14.10
C ILE A 73 -7.50 -7.77 13.61
N VAL A 74 -6.48 -7.85 14.45
CA VAL A 74 -5.37 -8.77 14.25
C VAL A 74 -5.72 -10.08 14.94
N MET A 75 -5.83 -11.15 14.16
CA MET A 75 -6.19 -12.47 14.63
C MET A 75 -5.05 -13.44 14.40
N ASN A 76 -4.79 -14.30 15.38
CA ASN A 76 -3.88 -15.42 15.25
C ASN A 76 -4.65 -16.64 14.72
N VAL A 77 -4.28 -17.12 13.53
CA VAL A 77 -4.95 -18.24 12.86
C VAL A 77 -4.54 -19.61 13.39
N ARG A 78 -3.39 -19.70 14.07
CA ARG A 78 -2.87 -20.93 14.70
C ARG A 78 -3.51 -21.12 16.08
N ASP A 79 -3.50 -20.06 16.90
CA ASP A 79 -4.02 -20.09 18.27
C ASP A 79 -5.53 -19.79 18.36
N LYS A 80 -6.16 -19.42 17.23
CA LYS A 80 -7.60 -19.15 17.10
C LYS A 80 -8.09 -18.04 18.02
N LYS A 81 -7.22 -17.07 18.32
CA LYS A 81 -7.47 -15.98 19.26
C LYS A 81 -7.27 -14.62 18.59
N VAL A 82 -8.08 -13.66 19.01
CA VAL A 82 -7.83 -12.25 18.69
C VAL A 82 -6.59 -11.79 19.44
N HIS A 83 -5.61 -11.28 18.70
CA HIS A 83 -4.39 -10.72 19.25
C HIS A 83 -4.56 -9.24 19.62
N LEU A 84 -5.19 -8.46 18.74
CA LEU A 84 -5.37 -7.02 18.94
C LEU A 84 -6.58 -6.49 18.18
N THR A 85 -7.22 -5.46 18.72
CA THR A 85 -8.24 -4.66 18.03
C THR A 85 -7.74 -3.24 17.86
N LEU A 86 -7.72 -2.74 16.63
CA LEU A 86 -7.24 -1.42 16.24
C LEU A 86 -8.38 -0.58 15.66
N PRO A 87 -8.87 0.43 16.39
CA PRO A 87 -9.88 1.35 15.86
C PRO A 87 -9.40 2.02 14.57
N LYS A 88 -10.27 2.03 13.55
CA LYS A 88 -10.10 2.74 12.27
C LYS A 88 -8.83 2.38 11.49
N TRP A 89 -8.22 1.23 11.78
CA TRP A 89 -7.11 0.74 10.99
C TRP A 89 -7.62 0.25 9.64
N GLY A 90 -7.16 0.88 8.55
CA GLY A 90 -7.59 0.59 7.17
C GLY A 90 -6.80 -0.52 6.47
N GLY A 91 -6.20 -1.45 7.22
CA GLY A 91 -5.45 -2.59 6.64
C GLY A 91 -4.05 -2.26 6.11
N GLN A 92 -3.56 -1.04 6.30
CA GLN A 92 -2.20 -0.67 5.87
C GLN A 92 -1.14 -1.33 6.76
N ILE A 93 -0.19 -2.01 6.13
CA ILE A 93 0.89 -2.77 6.77
C ILE A 93 2.18 -2.51 6.01
N SER A 94 3.27 -2.35 6.74
CA SER A 94 4.60 -2.23 6.15
C SER A 94 5.27 -3.59 5.93
N SER A 95 6.27 -3.66 5.05
CA SER A 95 7.03 -4.90 4.75
C SER A 95 7.71 -5.54 5.96
N ASN A 96 7.96 -4.78 7.03
CA ASN A 96 8.54 -5.30 8.27
C ASN A 96 7.50 -5.82 9.27
N GLY A 97 6.21 -5.85 8.89
CA GLY A 97 5.13 -6.35 9.73
C GLY A 97 4.56 -5.32 10.69
N ARG A 98 5.00 -4.05 10.66
CA ARG A 98 4.36 -2.99 11.44
C ARG A 98 3.06 -2.55 10.77
N TYR A 99 2.01 -2.46 11.55
CA TYR A 99 0.64 -2.13 11.15
C TYR A 99 0.10 -1.00 12.02
N GLY A 100 -1.12 -0.54 11.74
CA GLY A 100 -1.76 0.52 12.52
C GLY A 100 -1.43 1.93 12.05
N LEU A 101 -1.06 2.11 10.77
CA LEU A 101 -1.14 3.43 10.16
C LEU A 101 -2.59 3.90 10.28
N TYR A 102 -2.78 4.90 11.12
CA TYR A 102 -4.04 5.52 11.39
C TYR A 102 -3.87 7.02 11.24
N ALA A 103 -4.66 7.61 10.35
CA ALA A 103 -4.83 9.04 10.34
C ALA A 103 -5.92 9.40 11.35
N PRO A 104 -5.63 10.19 12.40
CA PRO A 104 -6.63 10.68 13.33
C PRO A 104 -7.82 11.25 12.58
N THR A 105 -9.04 10.81 12.91
CA THR A 105 -10.27 11.23 12.22
C THR A 105 -10.38 12.74 12.27
N CYS A 106 -10.14 13.37 11.13
CA CYS A 106 -10.69 14.68 10.82
C CYS A 106 -12.00 14.45 10.06
N VAL A 107 -12.83 15.49 9.95
CA VAL A 107 -14.13 15.51 9.25
C VAL A 107 -14.03 15.17 7.74
N PHE A 108 -12.84 14.83 7.25
CA PHE A 108 -12.52 14.65 5.84
C PHE A 108 -11.90 13.28 5.58
N ASP A 109 -12.21 12.68 4.42
CA ASP A 109 -11.52 11.46 3.97
C ASP A 109 -10.01 11.69 3.91
N ILE A 110 -9.24 10.78 4.49
CA ILE A 110 -7.78 10.80 4.49
C ILE A 110 -7.31 9.52 3.81
N MET A 111 -6.34 9.64 2.92
CA MET A 111 -5.64 8.51 2.34
C MET A 111 -4.23 8.47 2.93
N ALA A 112 -3.82 7.32 3.47
CA ALA A 112 -2.46 7.13 3.96
C ALA A 112 -1.98 5.73 3.59
N PHE A 113 -0.78 5.60 3.02
CA PHE A 113 -0.19 4.31 2.64
C PHE A 113 1.34 4.36 2.62
N PHE A 114 1.97 3.20 2.75
CA PHE A 114 3.41 3.05 2.53
C PHE A 114 3.71 2.89 1.03
N THR A 115 4.81 3.48 0.58
CA THR A 115 5.44 3.07 -0.69
C THR A 115 5.80 1.57 -0.66
N PRO A 116 5.85 0.87 -1.80
CA PRO A 116 6.19 -0.56 -1.84
C PRO A 116 7.53 -0.91 -1.15
N THR A 117 8.53 -0.03 -1.23
CA THR A 117 9.84 -0.19 -0.55
C THR A 117 9.78 0.10 0.95
N ASN A 118 8.69 0.69 1.44
CA ASN A 118 8.50 1.12 2.83
C ASN A 118 9.48 2.20 3.30
N GLU A 119 10.06 2.94 2.36
CA GLU A 119 10.96 4.06 2.66
C GLU A 119 10.17 5.33 2.98
N HIS A 120 8.98 5.46 2.38
CA HIS A 120 8.13 6.64 2.50
C HIS A 120 6.70 6.29 2.89
N VAL A 121 6.09 7.16 3.69
CA VAL A 121 4.65 7.20 3.98
C VAL A 121 4.03 8.36 3.21
N ILE A 122 2.99 8.07 2.43
CA ILE A 122 2.20 9.06 1.70
C ILE A 122 0.95 9.36 2.52
N TYR A 123 0.65 10.64 2.70
CA TYR A 123 -0.51 11.11 3.44
C TYR A 123 -1.25 12.19 2.65
N TYR A 124 -2.53 12.01 2.38
CA TYR A 124 -3.36 12.98 1.71
C TYR A 124 -4.52 13.43 2.59
N HIS A 125 -4.65 14.74 2.78
CA HIS A 125 -5.74 15.35 3.53
C HIS A 125 -6.76 15.99 2.59
N LYS A 126 -7.95 15.42 2.44
CA LYS A 126 -9.00 15.93 1.53
C LYS A 126 -9.40 17.39 1.79
N GLY A 127 -9.64 17.77 3.04
CA GLY A 127 -10.01 19.16 3.37
C GLY A 127 -8.96 20.20 2.98
N LYS A 128 -7.68 19.91 3.26
CA LYS A 128 -6.55 20.77 2.87
C LYS A 128 -6.14 20.57 1.41
N ARG A 129 -6.59 19.52 0.72
CA ARG A 129 -6.09 19.09 -0.59
C ARG A 129 -4.55 19.08 -0.64
N THR A 130 -3.92 18.53 0.40
CA THR A 130 -2.46 18.45 0.46
C THR A 130 -1.99 17.01 0.51
N ILE A 131 -0.96 16.69 -0.26
CA ILE A 131 -0.17 15.48 -0.14
C ILE A 131 1.08 15.81 0.67
N ARG A 132 1.35 14.98 1.66
CA ARG A 132 2.56 15.00 2.48
C ARG A 132 3.27 13.67 2.33
N VAL A 133 4.58 13.76 2.24
CA VAL A 133 5.46 12.59 2.17
C VAL A 133 6.36 12.62 3.40
N PHE A 134 6.41 11.52 4.13
CA PHE A 134 7.25 11.36 5.31
C PHE A 134 8.24 10.23 5.08
N ARG A 135 9.47 10.36 5.56
CA ARG A 135 10.39 9.22 5.62
C ARG A 135 9.90 8.26 6.69
N ALA A 136 9.76 6.98 6.35
CA ALA A 136 9.21 5.97 7.25
C ALA A 136 10.17 5.59 8.39
N LYS A 137 11.49 5.73 8.17
CA LYS A 137 12.54 5.34 9.13
C LYS A 137 12.50 6.15 10.43
N ASP A 138 12.37 7.47 10.31
CA ASP A 138 12.57 8.45 11.39
C ASP A 138 11.44 9.50 11.47
N GLY A 139 10.49 9.51 10.53
CA GLY A 139 9.30 10.36 10.53
C GLY A 139 9.40 11.82 10.06
N PRO A 140 10.53 12.40 9.60
CA PRO A 140 10.55 13.76 9.09
C PRO A 140 9.69 13.87 7.83
N GLN A 141 8.99 14.99 7.71
CA GLN A 141 8.25 15.35 6.52
C GLN A 141 9.24 15.82 5.43
N LEU A 142 9.23 15.14 4.29
CA LEU A 142 10.04 15.49 3.12
C LEU A 142 9.34 16.54 2.25
N VAL A 143 8.01 16.44 2.13
CA VAL A 143 7.21 17.27 1.23
C VAL A 143 5.86 17.62 1.86
N ASP A 144 5.38 18.85 1.64
CA ASP A 144 3.98 19.26 1.77
C ASP A 144 3.58 20.02 0.50
N MET A 145 2.68 19.45 -0.29
CA MET A 145 2.31 19.96 -1.60
C MET A 145 0.79 20.07 -1.73
N LYS A 146 0.33 21.17 -2.32
CA LYS A 146 -1.07 21.40 -2.64
C LYS A 146 -1.44 20.71 -3.95
N CYS A 147 -2.51 19.93 -3.92
CA CYS A 147 -3.09 19.31 -5.10
C CYS A 147 -4.01 20.28 -5.85
N PRO A 148 -4.02 20.24 -7.20
CA PRO A 148 -4.91 21.08 -8.02
C PRO A 148 -6.39 20.73 -7.77
N ALA A 149 -6.70 19.44 -7.65
CA ALA A 149 -8.03 18.91 -7.41
C ALA A 149 -8.02 17.89 -6.26
N LYS A 150 -9.20 17.34 -5.94
CA LYS A 150 -9.33 16.30 -4.93
C LYS A 150 -8.69 15.01 -5.46
N VAL A 151 -7.80 14.42 -4.67
CA VAL A 151 -7.20 13.11 -4.97
C VAL A 151 -8.25 12.03 -4.79
N ARG A 152 -8.41 11.21 -5.82
CA ARG A 152 -9.26 10.01 -5.80
C ARG A 152 -8.46 8.78 -5.42
N GLN A 153 -7.25 8.64 -5.95
CA GLN A 153 -6.38 7.50 -5.69
C GLN A 153 -4.91 7.90 -5.84
N GLY A 154 -4.04 7.23 -5.09
CA GLY A 154 -2.60 7.33 -5.24
C GLY A 154 -1.95 5.96 -5.17
N THR A 155 -0.86 5.79 -5.87
CA THR A 155 0.01 4.60 -5.81
C THR A 155 1.45 5.01 -6.06
N ALA A 156 2.42 4.16 -5.73
CA ALA A 156 3.81 4.39 -6.06
C ALA A 156 4.37 3.27 -6.93
N THR A 157 5.43 3.57 -7.68
CA THR A 157 6.20 2.57 -8.43
C THR A 157 6.78 1.51 -7.50
N ASN A 158 7.10 0.33 -8.05
CA ASN A 158 7.63 -0.79 -7.27
C ASN A 158 8.97 -0.47 -6.58
N ASP A 159 9.77 0.42 -7.18
CA ASP A 159 10.99 0.96 -6.58
C ASP A 159 10.73 2.06 -5.53
N GLY A 160 9.47 2.43 -5.30
CA GLY A 160 9.06 3.42 -4.31
C GLY A 160 9.41 4.87 -4.63
N ARG A 161 9.95 5.15 -5.83
CA ARG A 161 10.52 6.47 -6.17
C ARG A 161 9.52 7.43 -6.79
N ILE A 162 8.54 6.95 -7.54
CA ILE A 162 7.57 7.81 -8.22
C ILE A 162 6.20 7.60 -7.59
N LEU A 163 5.59 8.68 -7.10
CA LEU A 163 4.21 8.73 -6.66
C LEU A 163 3.32 9.12 -7.84
N VAL A 164 2.36 8.27 -8.18
CA VAL A 164 1.32 8.54 -9.18
C VAL A 164 0.01 8.84 -8.47
N VAL A 165 -0.62 9.94 -8.85
CA VAL A 165 -1.84 10.46 -8.22
C VAL A 165 -2.89 10.71 -9.28
N GLY A 166 -4.08 10.14 -9.09
CA GLY A 166 -5.28 10.40 -9.89
C GLY A 166 -6.24 11.32 -9.16
N TYR A 167 -6.74 12.34 -9.86
CA TYR A 167 -7.66 13.34 -9.35
C TYR A 167 -9.10 13.09 -9.80
N GLU A 168 -10.08 13.72 -9.13
CA GLU A 168 -11.50 13.59 -9.48
C GLU A 168 -11.89 14.22 -10.82
N ASP A 169 -11.13 15.22 -11.29
CA ASP A 169 -11.33 15.88 -12.59
C ASP A 169 -10.77 15.08 -13.77
N GLY A 170 -10.22 13.88 -13.51
CA GLY A 170 -9.62 13.01 -14.52
C GLY A 170 -8.14 13.28 -14.78
N ALA A 171 -7.53 14.29 -14.15
CA ALA A 171 -6.11 14.52 -14.27
C ALA A 171 -5.30 13.42 -13.55
N ILE A 172 -4.11 13.14 -14.07
CA ILE A 172 -3.13 12.24 -13.46
C ILE A 172 -1.80 12.98 -13.39
N GLN A 173 -1.14 12.95 -12.22
CA GLN A 173 0.19 13.51 -12.04
C GLN A 173 1.14 12.48 -11.44
N ALA A 174 2.39 12.49 -11.90
CA ALA A 174 3.47 11.68 -11.37
C ALA A 174 4.53 12.59 -10.74
N PHE A 175 4.96 12.25 -9.53
CA PHE A 175 5.93 13.00 -8.75
C PHE A 175 7.11 12.10 -8.42
N LEU A 176 8.32 12.57 -8.70
CA LEU A 176 9.52 11.92 -8.17
C LEU A 176 9.68 12.29 -6.70
N ILE A 177 9.72 11.29 -5.83
CA ILE A 177 10.01 11.46 -4.40
C ILE A 177 11.52 11.57 -4.26
N VAL A 178 11.98 12.72 -3.77
CA VAL A 178 13.42 12.97 -3.58
C VAL A 178 13.72 13.12 -2.10
N ASP A 179 14.51 12.19 -1.58
CA ASP A 179 15.09 12.28 -0.26
C ASP A 179 16.59 12.62 -0.36
N ARG A 180 16.98 13.79 0.15
CA ARG A 180 18.38 14.27 0.06
C ARG A 180 19.34 13.53 0.97
N SER A 181 18.86 12.83 2.00
CA SER A 181 19.75 12.02 2.84
C SER A 181 20.01 10.62 2.28
N ASP A 182 19.30 10.24 1.22
CA ASP A 182 19.53 8.98 0.52
C ASP A 182 20.54 9.19 -0.61
N GLU A 183 21.77 8.71 -0.43
CA GLU A 183 22.84 8.82 -1.43
C GLU A 183 22.47 8.11 -2.75
N SER A 184 21.72 7.01 -2.68
CA SER A 184 21.30 6.25 -3.87
C SER A 184 20.36 7.06 -4.76
N MET A 185 19.55 7.93 -4.16
CA MET A 185 18.65 8.84 -4.86
C MET A 185 19.44 9.96 -5.57
N VAL A 186 20.51 10.47 -4.94
CA VAL A 186 21.37 11.48 -5.55
C VAL A 186 22.04 10.93 -6.81
N ASP A 187 22.53 9.69 -6.75
CA ASP A 187 23.14 9.05 -7.91
C ASP A 187 22.12 8.72 -9.01
N TYR A 188 20.89 8.33 -8.63
CA TYR A 188 19.79 8.17 -9.58
C TYR A 188 19.46 9.48 -10.31
N LEU A 189 19.35 10.60 -9.59
CA LEU A 189 19.09 11.91 -10.22
C LEU A 189 20.21 12.33 -11.18
N ARG A 190 21.46 12.01 -10.84
CA ARG A 190 22.61 12.26 -11.72
C ARG A 190 22.52 11.43 -13.00
N SER A 191 22.23 10.13 -12.90
CA SER A 191 22.11 9.27 -14.08
C SER A 191 20.93 9.68 -14.98
N TRP A 192 19.81 10.06 -14.37
CA TRP A 192 18.63 10.54 -15.10
C TRP A 192 18.91 11.83 -15.88
N ARG A 193 19.64 12.77 -15.27
CA ARG A 193 20.07 14.00 -15.94
C ARG A 193 21.01 13.73 -17.11
N ILE A 194 21.93 12.78 -16.98
CA ILE A 194 22.84 12.38 -18.07
C ILE A 194 22.04 11.80 -19.24
N HIS A 195 21.06 10.93 -18.98
CA HIS A 195 20.25 10.33 -20.03
C HIS A 195 19.43 11.38 -20.80
N GLN A 196 18.81 12.35 -20.12
CA GLN A 196 18.08 13.43 -20.79
C GLN A 196 18.98 14.30 -21.68
N LEU A 197 20.21 14.56 -21.24
CA LEU A 197 21.20 15.30 -22.03
C LEU A 197 21.66 14.50 -23.26
N GLN A 198 21.82 13.19 -23.15
CA GLN A 198 22.20 12.34 -24.28
C GLN A 198 21.08 12.26 -25.32
N SER A 199 19.82 12.09 -24.89
CA SER A 199 18.66 12.05 -25.79
C SER A 199 18.36 13.38 -26.50
N THR A 200 18.90 14.50 -25.99
CA THR A 200 18.79 15.81 -26.65
C THR A 200 19.95 16.09 -27.61
N VAL A 201 21.10 15.44 -27.42
CA VAL A 201 22.30 15.61 -28.28
C VAL A 201 22.32 14.64 -29.48
N GLU A 202 21.74 13.45 -29.37
CA GLU A 202 21.65 12.48 -30.46
C GLU A 202 20.78 12.90 -31.67
N PRO A 203 19.61 13.55 -31.52
CA PRO A 203 18.80 13.95 -32.68
C PRO A 203 19.49 14.99 -33.57
N GLU A 204 20.29 15.92 -33.00
CA GLU A 204 21.00 16.94 -33.78
C GLU A 204 22.12 16.34 -34.65
N ARG A 205 22.75 15.24 -34.22
CA ARG A 205 23.80 14.58 -35.01
C ARG A 205 23.25 13.81 -36.20
N GLN A 206 22.02 13.29 -36.11
CA GLN A 206 21.37 12.61 -37.23
C GLN A 206 20.91 13.62 -38.31
N GLU A 207 20.31 14.75 -37.92
CA GLU A 207 19.93 15.81 -38.87
C GLU A 207 21.14 16.45 -39.58
N THR A 208 22.28 16.59 -38.89
CA THR A 208 23.47 17.19 -39.50
C THR A 208 24.17 16.24 -40.48
N ALA A 209 24.07 14.93 -40.26
CA ALA A 209 24.64 13.92 -41.16
C ALA A 209 23.80 13.74 -42.44
N GLU A 210 22.48 13.86 -42.36
CA GLU A 210 21.58 13.76 -43.52
C GLU A 210 21.67 15.00 -44.44
N ARG A 211 21.93 16.20 -43.89
CA ARG A 211 22.16 17.42 -44.68
C ARG A 211 23.51 17.50 -45.41
N GLN A 212 24.44 16.60 -45.12
CA GLN A 212 25.74 16.54 -45.82
C GLN A 212 25.78 15.46 -46.91
N LEU A 213 24.67 14.75 -47.12
CA LEU A 213 24.49 13.72 -48.15
C LEU A 213 23.53 14.14 -49.28
N GLU A 214 23.01 15.37 -49.25
CA GLU A 214 22.34 16.07 -50.36
C GLU A 214 23.27 17.09 -51.02
#